data_AF-A0AAW3F315-F1
#
_entry.id   AF-A0AAW3F315-F1
#
_cell.length_a   1.000
_cell.length_b   1.000
_cell.length_c   1.000
_cell.angle_alpha   90.00
_cell.angle_beta   90.00
_cell.angle_gamma   90.00
#
_symmetry.space_group_name_H-M   'P 1'
#
loop_
_entity.id
_entity.type
_entity.pdbx_description
1 polymer ?
#
loop_
_entity_poly.entity_id
_entity_poly.type
_entity_poly.pdbx_seq_one_letter_code
_entity_poly.pdbx_strand_id
1 'polypeptide(L)' 'MSKVTEWYPANVKPVRVGVYDIQDKSIRCNCCCTWAHWDGEKFVRYGKFGGVMYVTQEVRDVRTWRGLAEKPA' A
#
# COMPACT_ATOMS: atom_id res chain seq x y z
N MET A 1 0.28 -17.56 -10.41
CA MET A 1 1.06 -16.51 -9.72
C MET A 1 0.38 -15.20 -10.04
N SER A 2 -0.09 -14.50 -9.02
CA SER A 2 -0.71 -13.18 -9.11
C SER A 2 0.19 -12.25 -9.89
N LYS A 3 -0.29 -11.74 -11.04
CA LYS A 3 0.45 -10.70 -11.76
C LYS A 3 0.43 -9.45 -10.86
N VAL A 4 1.55 -8.78 -10.71
CA VAL A 4 1.65 -7.50 -10.01
C VAL A 4 2.11 -6.46 -11.02
N THR A 5 1.76 -5.20 -10.80
CA THR A 5 2.33 -4.13 -11.62
C THR A 5 3.83 -3.99 -11.34
N GLU A 6 4.50 -3.22 -12.19
CA GLU A 6 5.82 -2.71 -11.84
C GLU A 6 5.78 -1.85 -10.57
N TRP A 7 6.95 -1.64 -9.97
CA TRP A 7 7.11 -0.73 -8.85
C TRP A 7 7.11 0.71 -9.35
N TYR A 8 6.16 1.49 -8.86
CA TYR A 8 6.07 2.93 -9.09
C TYR A 8 6.73 3.68 -7.94
N PRO A 9 7.43 4.79 -8.22
CA PRO A 9 7.97 5.65 -7.18
C PRO A 9 6.85 6.44 -6.49
N ALA A 10 7.07 6.85 -5.24
CA ALA A 10 6.04 7.46 -4.40
C ALA A 10 5.53 8.84 -4.88
N ASN A 11 6.25 9.52 -5.78
CA ASN A 11 5.77 10.73 -6.43
C ASN A 11 4.66 10.44 -7.46
N VAL A 12 4.54 9.21 -7.96
CA VAL A 12 3.41 8.77 -8.77
C VAL A 12 2.32 8.28 -7.82
N LYS A 13 1.11 8.84 -7.93
CA LYS A 13 -0.02 8.46 -7.07
C LYS A 13 -0.83 7.35 -7.74
N PRO A 14 -1.35 6.36 -6.97
CA PRO A 14 -2.31 5.40 -7.50
C PRO A 14 -3.58 6.10 -8.00
N VAL A 15 -4.12 5.62 -9.12
CA VAL A 15 -5.36 6.14 -9.71
C VAL A 15 -6.60 5.61 -9.00
N ARG A 16 -6.53 4.37 -8.49
CA ARG A 16 -7.66 3.68 -7.87
C ARG A 16 -7.46 3.58 -6.36
N VAL A 17 -8.56 3.63 -5.62
CA VAL A 17 -8.61 3.29 -4.20
C VAL A 17 -8.44 1.77 -4.07
N GLY A 18 -7.70 1.30 -3.08
CA GLY A 18 -7.51 -0.14 -2.88
C GLY A 18 -6.25 -0.50 -2.11
N VAL A 19 -5.95 -1.80 -2.04
CA VAL A 19 -4.78 -2.33 -1.34
C VAL A 19 -3.61 -2.48 -2.29
N TYR A 20 -2.44 -2.00 -1.86
CA TYR A 20 -1.20 -1.99 -2.62
C TYR A 20 -0.06 -2.62 -1.80
N ASP A 21 0.89 -3.23 -2.49
CA ASP A 21 2.21 -3.51 -1.92
C ASP A 21 2.97 -2.18 -1.86
N ILE A 22 3.56 -1.88 -0.71
CA ILE A 22 4.37 -0.68 -0.50
C ILE A 22 5.71 -1.00 0.15
N GLN A 23 6.69 -0.16 -0.11
CA GLN A 23 7.96 -0.10 0.60
C GLN A 23 8.07 1.27 1.26
N ASP A 24 7.97 1.33 2.59
CA ASP A 24 8.17 2.57 3.35
C ASP A 24 9.58 2.60 3.98
N LYS A 25 9.90 3.68 4.70
CA LYS A 25 11.18 3.78 5.43
C LYS A 25 11.35 2.76 6.55
N SER A 26 10.28 2.17 7.08
CA SER A 26 10.38 1.15 8.14
C SER A 26 10.99 -0.16 7.61
N ILE A 27 10.84 -0.41 6.31
CA ILE A 27 11.35 -1.61 5.66
C ILE A 27 12.80 -1.39 5.21
N ARG A 28 13.81 -1.94 5.89
CA ARG A 28 15.22 -1.72 5.50
C ARG A 28 15.66 -2.48 4.23
N CYS A 29 14.96 -3.55 3.87
CA CYS A 29 15.27 -4.40 2.72
C CYS A 29 14.44 -4.05 1.48
N ASN A 30 15.08 -3.88 0.32
CA ASN A 30 14.38 -3.64 -0.95
C ASN A 30 13.62 -4.87 -1.50
N CYS A 31 13.85 -6.06 -0.92
CA CYS A 31 13.10 -7.28 -1.26
C CYS A 31 11.82 -7.44 -0.44
N CYS A 32 11.66 -6.66 0.63
CA CYS A 32 10.53 -6.74 1.53
C CYS A 32 9.48 -5.70 1.14
N CYS A 33 8.21 -6.01 1.36
CA CYS A 33 7.11 -5.07 1.18
C CYS A 33 6.04 -5.37 2.24
N THR A 34 5.11 -4.44 2.39
CA THR A 34 3.94 -4.61 3.25
C THR A 34 2.72 -4.03 2.57
N TRP A 35 1.54 -4.28 3.10
CA TRP A 35 0.30 -3.79 2.53
C TRP A 35 -0.12 -2.47 3.17
N ALA A 36 -0.58 -1.56 2.31
CA ALA A 36 -1.31 -0.37 2.72
C ALA A 36 -2.47 -0.13 1.77
N HIS A 37 -3.53 0.48 2.30
CA HIS A 37 -4.66 0.90 1.51
C HIS A 37 -4.46 2.34 1.05
N TRP A 38 -4.64 2.60 -0.23
CA TRP A 38 -4.74 3.96 -0.78
C TRP A 38 -6.19 4.40 -0.70
N ASP A 39 -6.48 5.49 0.03
CA ASP A 39 -7.83 6.03 0.20
C ASP A 39 -8.23 7.05 -0.88
N GLY A 40 -7.34 7.35 -1.82
CA GLY A 40 -7.52 8.39 -2.85
C GLY A 40 -6.59 9.59 -2.63
N GLU A 41 -6.10 9.78 -1.42
CA GLU A 41 -5.23 10.90 -1.05
C GLU A 41 -3.90 10.43 -0.45
N LYS A 42 -3.94 9.36 0.34
CA LYS A 42 -2.80 8.85 1.11
C LYS A 42 -2.85 7.34 1.34
N PHE A 43 -1.71 6.79 1.72
CA PHE A 43 -1.62 5.40 2.18
C PHE A 43 -1.92 5.30 3.67
N VAL A 44 -2.82 4.39 4.02
CA VAL A 44 -3.21 4.08 5.40
C VAL A 44 -3.10 2.60 5.67
N ARG A 45 -2.69 2.25 6.89
CA ARG A 45 -2.81 0.89 7.42
C ARG A 45 -4.01 0.84 8.34
N TYR A 46 -4.79 -0.22 8.19
CA TYR A 46 -5.88 -0.52 9.09
C TYR A 46 -5.42 -1.55 10.12
N GLY A 47 -5.93 -1.43 11.34
CA GLY A 47 -5.87 -2.46 12.35
C GLY A 47 -7.26 -2.74 12.91
N LYS A 48 -7.34 -3.75 13.78
CA LYS A 48 -8.59 -4.18 14.41
C LYS A 48 -8.53 -3.94 15.91
N PHE A 49 -9.49 -3.18 16.45
CA PHE A 49 -9.58 -2.86 17.88
C PHE A 49 -11.03 -3.01 18.31
N GLY A 50 -11.25 -3.82 19.34
CA GLY A 50 -12.61 -4.12 19.82
C GLY A 50 -13.55 -4.70 18.75
N GLY A 51 -13.02 -5.37 17.72
CA GLY A 51 -13.83 -5.90 16.61
C GLY A 51 -14.02 -4.96 15.42
N VAL A 52 -13.68 -3.68 15.57
CA VAL A 52 -13.87 -2.64 14.54
C VAL A 52 -12.56 -2.40 13.77
N MET A 53 -12.66 -2.24 12.45
CA MET A 53 -11.55 -1.80 11.60
C MET A 53 -11.38 -0.29 11.73
N TYR A 54 -10.17 0.16 12.04
CA TYR A 54 -9.83 1.58 12.17
C TYR A 54 -8.48 1.84 11.51
N VAL A 55 -8.28 3.09 11.05
CA VAL A 55 -6.97 3.53 10.57
C VAL A 55 -6.04 3.56 11.78
N THR A 56 -5.03 2.70 11.78
CA THR A 56 -4.01 2.65 12.84
C THR A 56 -2.85 3.58 12.56
N GLN A 57 -2.52 3.76 11.28
CA GLN A 57 -1.33 4.48 10.88
C GLN A 57 -1.49 5.07 9.48
N GLU A 58 -1.25 6.37 9.35
CA GLU A 58 -0.94 6.98 8.05
C GLU A 58 0.49 6.61 7.68
N VAL A 59 0.67 6.00 6.50
CA VAL A 59 2.00 5.61 6.03
C VAL A 59 2.65 6.80 5.35
N ARG A 60 3.40 7.55 6.14
CA ARG A 60 4.29 8.61 5.66
C ARG A 60 5.59 7.97 5.16
N ASP A 61 6.19 8.56 4.12
CA ASP A 61 7.44 8.10 3.51
C ASP A 61 7.39 6.75 2.78
N VAL A 62 6.34 6.52 1.98
CA VAL A 62 6.40 5.49 0.94
C VAL A 62 7.54 5.84 -0.02
N ARG A 63 8.36 4.85 -0.39
CA ARG A 63 9.41 4.97 -1.42
C ARG A 63 8.90 4.48 -2.76
N THR A 64 8.32 3.29 -2.76
CA THR A 64 7.74 2.66 -3.93
C THR A 64 6.46 1.92 -3.56
N TRP A 65 5.59 1.75 -4.54
CA TRP A 65 4.37 0.96 -4.43
C TRP A 65 4.10 0.19 -5.71
N ARG A 66 3.30 -0.87 -5.64
CA ARG A 66 2.79 -1.56 -6.82
C ARG A 66 1.39 -2.10 -6.56
N GLY A 67 0.59 -2.15 -7.61
CA GLY A 67 -0.74 -2.75 -7.58
C GLY A 67 -0.66 -4.27 -7.59
N LEU A 68 -1.54 -4.90 -6.82
CA LEU A 68 -1.86 -6.31 -6.96
C LEU A 68 -2.76 -6.45 -8.20
N ALA A 69 -2.30 -7.08 -9.28
CA ALA A 69 -3.10 -7.20 -10.51
C ALA A 69 -4.15 -8.34 -10.44
N GLU A 70 -4.51 -8.74 -9.21
CA GLU A 70 -5.60 -9.66 -8.91
C GLU A 70 -6.77 -8.92 -8.23
N LYS A 71 -7.47 -8.08 -8.99
CA LYS A 71 -8.96 -8.09 -9.04
C LYS A 71 -9.46 -7.18 -10.18
N PRO A 72 -10.63 -7.52 -10.75
CA PRO A 72 -10.97 -7.29 -12.15
C PRO A 72 -11.24 -5.81 -12.44
N ALA A 73 -11.25 -5.52 -13.73
CA ALA A 73 -11.61 -4.26 -14.36
C ALA A 73 -12.59 -3.40 -13.55
#